data_AF-A0A642LAD6-F1
#
_entry.id   AF-A0A642LAD6-F1
#
_cell.length_a   1.000
_cell.length_b   1.000
_cell.length_c   1.000
_cell.angle_alpha   90.00
_cell.angle_beta   90.00
_cell.angle_gamma   90.00
#
_symmetry.space_group_name_H-M   'P 1'
#
loop_
_entity.id
_entity.type
_entity.pdbx_description
1 polymer ?
#
loop_
_entity_poly.entity_id
_entity_poly.type
_entity_poly.pdbx_seq_one_letter_code
_entity_poly.pdbx_strand_id
1 'polypeptide(L)'
;YKNMIRPFESVLDKINRLNPFYFYYKGDEPDNVYGGLSAQELLTVYPEFVRHLDDHYSVDYGSLTTCIAIRGIQELLERIESLEQKISA
;
A
#
# COMPACT_ATOMS: atom_id res chain seq x y z
N TYR A 1 -4.92 16.28 -18.19
CA TYR A 1 -6.21 16.62 -17.56
C TYR A 1 -6.73 15.42 -16.79
N LYS A 2 -7.36 15.64 -15.61
CA LYS A 2 -7.97 14.57 -14.78
C LYS A 2 -9.50 14.70 -14.81
N ASN A 3 -10.24 13.60 -14.72
CA ASN A 3 -11.70 13.58 -14.60
C ASN A 3 -12.14 12.66 -13.43
N MET A 4 -13.38 12.80 -12.95
CA MET A 4 -14.00 11.95 -11.92
C MET A 4 -13.14 11.72 -10.66
N ILE A 5 -12.73 12.82 -10.02
CA ILE A 5 -11.92 12.79 -8.81
C ILE A 5 -12.79 12.36 -7.62
N ARG A 6 -12.34 11.34 -6.89
CA ARG A 6 -12.95 10.86 -5.64
C ARG A 6 -11.92 10.85 -4.50
N PRO A 7 -12.33 10.99 -3.23
CA PRO A 7 -11.44 10.81 -2.09
C PRO A 7 -10.81 9.42 -2.09
N PHE A 8 -9.60 9.32 -1.53
CA PHE A 8 -8.96 8.03 -1.28
C PHE A 8 -9.56 7.42 -0.02
N GLU A 9 -9.98 6.16 -0.10
CA GLU A 9 -10.69 5.45 0.98
C GLU A 9 -9.79 5.16 2.17
N SER A 10 -10.40 4.73 3.27
CA SER A 10 -9.67 4.30 4.46
C SER A 10 -8.73 3.13 4.21
N VAL A 11 -7.56 3.17 4.84
CA VAL A 11 -6.44 2.28 4.49
C VAL A 11 -5.98 1.39 5.63
N LEU A 12 -6.16 1.78 6.91
CA LEU A 12 -5.56 1.06 8.04
C LEU A 12 -5.97 -0.43 8.09
N ASP A 13 -7.26 -0.73 7.90
CA ASP A 13 -7.74 -2.12 7.89
C ASP A 13 -7.23 -2.92 6.68
N LYS A 14 -7.09 -2.26 5.53
CA LYS A 14 -6.59 -2.88 4.29
C LYS A 14 -5.09 -3.17 4.39
N ILE A 15 -4.29 -2.26 4.94
CA ILE A 15 -2.84 -2.46 5.13
C ILE A 15 -2.57 -3.61 6.11
N ASN A 16 -3.37 -3.75 7.16
CA ASN A 16 -3.24 -4.86 8.13
C ASN A 16 -3.41 -6.25 7.50
N ARG A 17 -3.98 -6.34 6.29
CA ARG A 17 -4.19 -7.59 5.55
C ARG A 17 -3.08 -7.89 4.54
N LEU A 18 -2.16 -6.95 4.31
CA LEU A 18 -1.07 -7.12 3.37
C LEU A 18 0.09 -7.88 4.02
N ASN A 19 0.76 -8.72 3.25
CA ASN A 19 1.89 -9.52 3.72
C ASN A 19 3.17 -9.12 2.99
N PRO A 20 3.93 -8.12 3.48
CA PRO A 20 5.24 -7.81 2.94
C PRO A 20 6.19 -9.01 3.07
N PHE A 21 6.99 -9.26 2.05
CA PHE A 21 7.99 -10.32 2.05
C PHE A 21 9.28 -9.87 1.39
N TYR A 22 10.36 -10.59 1.72
CA TYR A 22 11.61 -10.51 0.99
C TYR A 22 11.62 -11.50 -0.17
N PHE A 23 12.27 -11.14 -1.27
CA PHE A 23 12.41 -11.99 -2.44
C PHE A 23 13.72 -11.71 -3.19
N TYR A 24 14.03 -12.61 -4.11
CA TYR A 24 15.18 -12.53 -5.03
C TYR A 24 14.65 -12.63 -6.45
N TYR A 25 15.22 -11.83 -7.36
CA TYR A 25 14.92 -12.00 -8.79
C TYR A 25 15.63 -13.22 -9.34
N LYS A 26 14.94 -13.96 -10.20
CA LYS A 26 15.56 -15.06 -10.95
C LYS A 26 16.62 -14.48 -11.88
N GLY A 27 17.85 -14.99 -11.81
CA GLY A 27 18.96 -14.56 -12.66
C GLY A 27 19.73 -13.34 -12.15
N ASP A 28 19.44 -12.88 -10.93
CA ASP A 28 20.19 -11.82 -10.25
C ASP A 28 21.31 -12.41 -9.36
N GLU A 29 22.22 -11.55 -8.90
CA GLU A 29 23.28 -11.97 -7.98
C GLU A 29 22.70 -12.48 -6.65
N PRO A 30 23.29 -13.52 -6.02
CA PRO A 30 22.75 -14.16 -4.81
C PRO A 30 22.51 -13.21 -3.63
N ASP A 31 23.20 -12.08 -3.61
CA ASP A 31 23.20 -11.13 -2.50
C ASP A 31 22.17 -9.99 -2.66
N ASN A 32 21.45 -9.94 -3.78
CA ASN A 32 20.44 -8.92 -4.02
C ASN A 32 19.10 -9.33 -3.41
N VAL A 33 18.83 -8.84 -2.20
CA VAL A 33 17.57 -9.02 -1.47
C VAL A 33 16.65 -7.83 -1.71
N TYR A 34 15.40 -8.10 -2.10
CA TYR A 34 14.37 -7.09 -2.31
C TYR A 34 13.23 -7.29 -1.33
N GLY A 35 12.60 -6.19 -0.89
CA GLY A 35 11.35 -6.23 -0.14
C GLY A 35 10.18 -5.81 -1.04
N GLY A 36 9.02 -6.43 -0.88
CA GLY A 36 7.86 -6.09 -1.68
C GLY A 36 6.56 -6.73 -1.20
N LEU A 37 5.54 -6.60 -2.06
CA LEU A 37 4.21 -7.16 -1.90
C LEU A 37 3.89 -8.07 -3.10
N SER A 38 2.97 -9.00 -2.89
CA SER A 38 2.46 -9.84 -3.97
C SER A 38 1.48 -9.04 -4.82
N ALA A 39 1.72 -8.98 -6.14
CA ALA A 39 0.77 -8.37 -7.06
C ALA A 39 -0.58 -9.11 -7.05
N GLN A 40 -0.58 -10.43 -6.86
CA GLN A 40 -1.77 -11.26 -6.78
C GLN A 40 -2.57 -11.01 -5.50
N GLU A 41 -1.90 -10.80 -4.36
CA GLU A 41 -2.56 -10.36 -3.13
C GLU A 41 -3.20 -8.99 -3.33
N LEU A 42 -2.44 -8.05 -3.91
CA LEU A 42 -2.91 -6.69 -4.18
C LEU A 42 -4.09 -6.66 -5.15
N LEU A 43 -4.24 -7.59 -6.09
CA LEU A 43 -5.44 -7.67 -6.93
C LEU A 43 -6.73 -7.80 -6.11
N THR A 44 -6.65 -8.39 -4.91
CA THR A 44 -7.81 -8.57 -4.02
C THR A 44 -8.05 -7.39 -3.08
N VAL A 45 -7.03 -6.57 -2.80
CA VAL A 45 -7.08 -5.50 -1.80
C VAL A 45 -7.06 -4.10 -2.43
N TYR A 46 -6.17 -3.88 -3.39
CA TYR A 46 -5.97 -2.63 -4.13
C TYR A 46 -5.64 -2.91 -5.62
N PRO A 47 -6.59 -3.41 -6.42
CA PRO A 47 -6.36 -3.71 -7.83
C PRO A 47 -5.91 -2.49 -8.65
N GLU A 48 -6.23 -1.27 -8.23
CA GLU A 48 -5.83 -0.03 -8.90
C GLU A 48 -4.32 0.23 -8.94
N PHE A 49 -3.55 -0.44 -8.06
CA PHE A 49 -2.09 -0.36 -8.01
C PHE A 49 -1.41 -1.56 -8.68
N VAL A 50 -2.18 -2.46 -9.30
CA VAL A 50 -1.63 -3.57 -10.06
C VAL A 50 -1.66 -3.24 -11.54
N ARG A 51 -0.54 -3.46 -12.22
CA ARG A 51 -0.43 -3.36 -13.68
C ARG A 51 -0.30 -4.77 -14.25
N HIS A 52 -0.92 -4.99 -15.40
CA HIS A 52 -0.74 -6.20 -16.18
C HIS A 52 0.16 -5.87 -17.37
N LEU A 53 1.33 -6.49 -17.42
CA LEU A 53 2.32 -6.34 -18.48
C LEU A 53 2.56 -7.72 -19.08
N ASP A 54 2.13 -7.90 -20.33
CA ASP A 54 2.14 -9.18 -21.03
C ASP A 54 1.49 -10.30 -20.18
N ASP A 55 2.27 -11.28 -19.73
CA ASP A 55 1.81 -12.43 -18.93
C ASP A 55 2.06 -12.25 -17.41
N HIS A 56 2.43 -11.04 -16.96
CA HIS A 56 2.84 -10.81 -15.58
C HIS A 56 2.06 -9.66 -14.92
N TYR A 57 1.78 -9.82 -13.63
CA TYR A 57 1.31 -8.74 -12.78
C TYR A 57 2.49 -8.04 -12.10
N SER A 58 2.49 -6.72 -12.13
CA SER A 58 3.46 -5.87 -11.44
C SER A 58 2.76 -4.85 -10.55
N VAL A 59 3.49 -4.34 -9.55
CA VAL A 59 2.95 -3.37 -8.58
C VAL A 59 3.44 -1.97 -8.93
N ASP A 60 2.51 -1.02 -9.01
CA ASP A 60 2.79 0.42 -9.08
C ASP A 60 3.14 0.93 -7.68
N TYR A 61 4.37 0.65 -7.24
CA TYR A 61 4.85 1.02 -5.91
C TYR A 61 4.84 2.55 -5.67
N GLY A 62 5.02 3.36 -6.71
CA GLY A 62 4.99 4.82 -6.58
C GLY A 62 3.62 5.33 -6.17
N SER A 63 2.58 4.91 -6.89
CA SER A 63 1.20 5.28 -6.58
C SER A 63 0.72 4.65 -5.27
N LEU A 64 0.99 3.34 -5.07
CA LEU A 64 0.62 2.62 -3.85
C LEU A 64 1.20 3.32 -2.62
N THR A 65 2.51 3.52 -2.57
CA THR A 65 3.18 4.08 -1.39
C THR A 65 2.70 5.50 -1.11
N THR A 66 2.51 6.33 -2.14
CA THR A 66 2.06 7.73 -1.96
C THR A 66 0.65 7.79 -1.37
N CYS A 67 -0.31 7.07 -1.94
CA CYS A 67 -1.70 7.11 -1.49
C CYS A 67 -1.86 6.50 -0.09
N ILE A 68 -1.24 5.34 0.12
CA ILE A 68 -1.34 4.60 1.39
C ILE A 68 -0.63 5.34 2.53
N ALA A 69 0.57 5.87 2.30
CA ALA A 69 1.30 6.59 3.35
C ALA A 69 0.58 7.85 3.79
N ILE A 70 0.14 8.70 2.86
CA ILE A 70 -0.53 9.95 3.20
C ILE A 70 -1.84 9.68 3.93
N ARG A 71 -2.70 8.79 3.41
CA ARG A 71 -3.98 8.51 4.05
C ARG A 71 -3.80 7.78 5.38
N GLY A 72 -2.85 6.85 5.48
CA GLY A 72 -2.55 6.14 6.72
C GLY A 72 -2.07 7.09 7.81
N ILE A 73 -1.19 8.05 7.49
CA ILE A 73 -0.75 9.10 8.43
C ILE A 73 -1.93 9.94 8.90
N GLN A 74 -2.82 10.38 7.99
CA GLN A 74 -4.00 11.15 8.37
C GLN A 74 -4.90 10.38 9.34
N GLU A 75 -5.18 9.10 9.07
CA GLU A 75 -5.99 8.25 9.95
C GLU A 75 -5.35 8.01 11.32
N LEU A 76 -4.03 7.86 11.35
CA LEU A 76 -3.29 7.72 12.59
C LEU A 76 -3.30 9.02 13.41
N LEU A 77 -3.14 10.18 12.78
CA LEU A 77 -3.24 11.48 13.47
C LEU A 77 -4.64 11.70 14.06
N GLU A 78 -5.70 11.46 13.27
CA GLU A 78 -7.09 11.52 13.75
C GLU A 78 -7.30 10.61 14.98
N ARG A 79 -6.70 9.41 14.98
CA ARG A 79 -6.79 8.47 16.10
C ARG A 79 -5.99 8.93 17.32
N ILE A 80 -4.80 9.50 17.12
CA ILE A 80 -3.96 10.04 18.19
C ILE A 80 -4.70 11.19 18.90
N GLU A 81 -5.19 12.18 18.15
CA GLU A 81 -5.94 13.31 18.72
C GLU A 81 -7.17 12.85 19.52
N SER A 82 -7.90 11.86 19.00
CA SER A 82 -9.04 11.26 19.71
C SER A 82 -8.62 10.57 21.02
N LEU A 83 -7.47 9.91 21.05
CA LEU A 83 -6.94 9.27 22.25
C LEU A 83 -6.44 10.30 23.27
N GLU A 84 -5.76 11.35 22.83
CA GLU A 84 -5.28 12.44 23.70
C GLU A 84 -6.43 13.18 24.40
N GLN A 85 -7.52 13.42 23.69
CA GLN A 85 -8.74 14.00 24.26
C GLN A 85 -9.36 13.12 25.34
N LYS A 86 -9.38 11.79 25.15
CA LYS A 86 -9.91 10.84 26.13
C LYS A 86 -9.05 10.73 27.39
N ILE A 87 -7.74 10.92 27.26
CA ILE A 87 -6.81 10.89 28.39
C ILE A 87 -6.87 12.21 29.18
N SER A 88 -7.23 13.31 28.52
CA SER A 88 -7.30 14.65 29.11
C SER A 88 -8.68 15.00 29.70
N ALA A 89 -9.67 14.12 29.55
CA ALA A 89 -11.03 14.24 30.08
C ALA A 89 -11.18 13.52 31.43
#